data_AF-A0A935V5Z2-F1
#
_entry.id   AF-A0A935V5Z2-F1
#
_cell.length_a   1.000
_cell.length_b   1.000
_cell.length_c   1.000
_cell.angle_alpha   90.00
_cell.angle_beta   90.00
_cell.angle_gamma   90.00
#
_symmetry.space_group_name_H-M   'P 1'
#
loop_
_entity.id
_entity.type
_entity.pdbx_description
1 polymer ?
#
loop_
_entity_poly.entity_id
_entity_poly.type
_entity_poly.pdbx_seq_one_letter_code
_entity_poly.pdbx_strand_id
1 'polypeptide(L)'
;MAEHIAAALETFRKMIEGITRRDTAWIIAALPDQGLRHRVLEAIRGMSPRADDKWRLKLWDATNVEFGELNTESEAIIREAIVPIEEREASQVVTGQLTNINFTHRIVTIFYLPTKREMECVYEDAVEELLIENRRGLIQVTGQVVLDDAGAPKKIIDVNDVRELDLSPLAVDTVKLGDRVIKASKGITLEPTTDETQQLICVSDIALGIDVFARSREALVGELNEQIGMLWQEYALADDDALDGEAIKMKQALLAAFREVAHGA
;
A
#
# COMPACT_ATOMS: atom_id res chain seq x y z
N MET A 1 -26.36 1.17 -27.74
CA MET A 1 -24.87 1.20 -27.61
C MET A 1 -24.41 2.54 -27.02
N ALA A 2 -24.73 3.69 -27.62
CA ALA A 2 -24.38 5.01 -27.07
C ALA A 2 -24.92 5.27 -25.65
N GLU A 3 -26.15 4.84 -25.36
CA GLU A 3 -26.78 4.98 -24.04
C GLU A 3 -26.06 4.17 -22.94
N HIS A 4 -25.60 2.96 -23.26
CA HIS A 4 -24.82 2.12 -22.33
C HIS A 4 -23.43 2.71 -22.06
N ILE A 5 -22.79 3.30 -23.07
CA ILE A 5 -21.49 3.98 -22.91
C ILE A 5 -21.64 5.20 -22.00
N ALA A 6 -22.69 6.00 -22.20
CA ALA A 6 -22.97 7.17 -21.37
C ALA A 6 -23.24 6.78 -19.91
N ALA A 7 -24.04 5.73 -19.68
CA ALA A 7 -24.31 5.22 -18.34
C ALA A 7 -23.03 4.71 -17.66
N ALA A 8 -22.18 3.96 -18.38
CA ALA A 8 -20.93 3.44 -17.84
C ALA A 8 -19.95 4.58 -17.47
N LEU A 9 -19.82 5.61 -18.31
CA LEU A 9 -18.99 6.78 -18.02
C LEU A 9 -19.50 7.57 -16.81
N GLU A 10 -20.81 7.70 -16.66
CA GLU A 10 -21.41 8.37 -15.50
C GLU A 10 -21.18 7.58 -14.21
N THR A 11 -21.29 6.25 -14.25
CA THR A 11 -20.91 5.40 -13.11
C THR A 11 -19.43 5.55 -12.78
N PHE A 12 -18.54 5.50 -13.77
CA PHE A 12 -17.10 5.70 -13.57
C PHE A 12 -16.79 7.06 -12.93
N ARG A 13 -17.42 8.15 -13.43
CA ARG A 13 -17.29 9.49 -12.83
C ARG A 13 -17.68 9.47 -11.35
N LYS A 14 -18.84 8.91 -11.01
CA LYS A 14 -19.31 8.85 -9.62
C LYS A 14 -18.38 8.07 -8.71
N MET A 15 -17.81 6.97 -9.21
CA MET A 15 -16.83 6.17 -8.47
C MET A 15 -15.57 7.00 -8.16
N ILE A 16 -15.02 7.68 -9.16
CA ILE A 16 -13.86 8.58 -9.01
C ILE A 16 -14.18 9.72 -8.03
N GLU A 17 -15.33 10.38 -8.16
CA GLU A 17 -15.77 11.41 -7.21
C GLU A 17 -15.83 10.89 -5.77
N GLY A 18 -16.35 9.68 -5.58
CA GLY A 18 -16.39 9.01 -4.28
C GLY A 18 -14.99 8.78 -3.69
N ILE A 19 -14.04 8.34 -4.51
CA ILE A 19 -12.63 8.16 -4.11
C ILE A 19 -12.02 9.50 -3.70
N THR A 20 -12.16 10.54 -4.52
CA THR A 20 -11.62 11.87 -4.24
C THR A 20 -12.23 12.49 -2.97
N ARG A 21 -13.52 12.25 -2.71
CA ARG A 21 -14.21 12.71 -1.50
C ARG A 21 -13.97 11.83 -0.27
N ARG A 22 -13.31 10.68 -0.44
CA ARG A 22 -13.14 9.65 0.60
C ARG A 22 -14.46 9.14 1.17
N ASP A 23 -15.46 8.96 0.30
CA ASP A 23 -16.82 8.56 0.66
C ASP A 23 -17.13 7.16 0.11
N THR A 24 -16.89 6.13 0.92
CA THR A 24 -17.14 4.73 0.56
C THR A 24 -18.63 4.43 0.33
N ALA A 25 -19.53 5.12 1.04
CA ALA A 25 -20.97 4.96 0.84
C ALA A 25 -21.40 5.47 -0.54
N TRP A 26 -20.81 6.58 -1.01
CA TRP A 26 -21.01 7.09 -2.36
C TRP A 26 -20.53 6.10 -3.42
N ILE A 27 -19.36 5.49 -3.22
CA ILE A 27 -18.80 4.46 -4.11
C ILE A 27 -19.75 3.25 -4.19
N ILE A 28 -20.24 2.76 -3.06
CA ILE A 28 -21.19 1.63 -3.01
C ILE A 28 -22.52 1.98 -3.71
N ALA A 29 -23.03 3.19 -3.51
CA ALA A 29 -24.26 3.65 -4.16
C ALA A 29 -24.10 3.83 -5.68
N ALA A 30 -22.92 4.23 -6.15
CA ALA A 30 -22.63 4.41 -7.57
C ALA A 30 -22.61 3.08 -8.33
N LEU A 31 -22.13 2.01 -7.69
CA LEU A 31 -22.06 0.67 -8.28
C LEU A 31 -22.42 -0.41 -7.24
N PRO A 32 -23.71 -0.73 -7.07
CA PRO A 32 -24.17 -1.63 -5.99
C PRO A 32 -23.69 -3.09 -6.14
N ASP A 33 -23.51 -3.58 -7.37
CA ASP A 33 -23.01 -4.93 -7.64
C ASP A 33 -21.57 -5.08 -7.12
N GLN A 34 -21.36 -5.97 -6.15
CA GLN A 34 -20.09 -6.13 -5.46
C GLN A 34 -18.97 -6.64 -6.38
N GLY A 35 -19.25 -7.65 -7.21
CA GLY A 35 -18.24 -8.24 -8.10
C GLY A 35 -17.80 -7.25 -9.17
N LEU A 36 -18.75 -6.51 -9.77
CA LEU A 36 -18.44 -5.48 -10.75
C LEU A 36 -17.74 -4.27 -10.10
N ARG A 37 -18.18 -3.86 -8.90
CA ARG A 37 -17.53 -2.79 -8.13
C ARG A 37 -16.09 -3.13 -7.81
N HIS A 38 -15.83 -4.35 -7.33
CA HIS A 38 -14.48 -4.83 -7.05
C HIS A 38 -13.59 -4.73 -8.29
N ARG A 39 -14.03 -5.28 -9.43
CA ARG A 39 -13.27 -5.22 -10.69
C ARG A 39 -12.99 -3.80 -11.17
N VAL A 40 -13.95 -2.89 -11.07
CA VAL A 40 -13.77 -1.48 -11.47
C VAL A 40 -12.82 -0.77 -10.53
N LEU A 41 -12.95 -0.98 -9.22
CA LEU A 41 -12.07 -0.40 -8.21
C LEU A 41 -10.63 -0.89 -8.35
N GLU A 42 -10.42 -2.18 -8.65
CA GLU A 42 -9.10 -2.73 -8.97
C GLU A 42 -8.49 -2.09 -10.22
N ALA A 43 -9.29 -1.89 -11.28
CA ALA A 43 -8.83 -1.17 -12.46
C ALA A 43 -8.44 0.29 -12.16
N ILE A 44 -9.24 0.99 -11.34
CA ILE A 44 -8.93 2.37 -10.90
C ILE A 44 -7.67 2.37 -10.01
N ARG A 45 -7.50 1.35 -9.16
CA ARG A 45 -6.31 1.17 -8.32
C ARG A 45 -5.05 1.06 -9.16
N GLY A 46 -5.09 0.29 -10.25
CA GLY A 46 -3.98 0.19 -11.22
C GLY A 46 -3.63 1.50 -11.93
N MET A 47 -4.56 2.47 -11.94
CA MET A 47 -4.35 3.82 -12.48
C MET A 47 -4.02 4.86 -11.40
N SER A 48 -3.96 4.46 -10.14
CA SER A 48 -3.66 5.34 -9.02
C SER A 48 -2.16 5.35 -8.73
N PRO A 49 -1.58 6.49 -8.30
CA PRO A 49 -0.20 6.53 -7.88
C PRO A 49 0.00 5.69 -6.60
N ARG A 50 1.16 5.05 -6.52
CA ARG A 50 1.59 4.29 -5.33
C ARG A 50 1.84 5.22 -4.15
N ALA A 51 1.93 4.67 -2.95
CA ALA A 51 2.15 5.44 -1.72
C ALA A 51 3.38 6.39 -1.78
N ASP A 52 4.42 6.03 -2.53
CA ASP A 52 5.67 6.79 -2.70
C ASP A 52 5.80 7.51 -4.07
N ASP A 53 4.77 7.44 -4.91
CA ASP A 53 4.80 8.07 -6.23
C ASP A 53 4.67 9.61 -6.15
N LYS A 54 5.35 10.29 -7.08
CA LYS A 54 5.38 11.77 -7.15
C LYS A 54 4.35 12.38 -8.09
N TRP A 55 3.44 11.58 -8.61
CA TRP A 55 2.44 12.03 -9.58
C TRP A 55 1.04 11.93 -9.00
N ARG A 56 0.13 12.74 -9.55
CA ARG A 56 -1.30 12.73 -9.27
C ARG A 56 -2.02 12.79 -10.60
N LEU A 57 -3.14 12.09 -10.72
CA LEU A 57 -3.96 12.09 -11.93
C LEU A 57 -5.24 12.88 -11.66
N LYS A 58 -5.38 14.01 -12.33
CA LYS A 58 -6.62 14.77 -12.36
C LYS A 58 -7.43 14.40 -13.60
N LEU A 59 -8.74 14.33 -13.45
CA LEU A 59 -9.67 13.89 -14.49
C LEU A 59 -10.69 14.98 -14.77
N TRP A 60 -10.84 15.32 -16.05
CA TRP A 60 -11.79 16.30 -16.56
C TRP A 60 -12.77 15.66 -17.54
N ASP A 61 -13.97 16.22 -17.60
CA ASP A 61 -14.95 15.82 -18.60
C ASP A 61 -14.85 16.59 -19.92
N ALA A 62 -15.70 16.23 -20.88
CA ALA A 62 -15.76 16.88 -22.19
C ALA A 62 -16.13 18.38 -22.13
N THR A 63 -16.68 18.84 -21.00
CA THR A 63 -16.99 20.25 -20.73
C THR A 63 -15.91 20.97 -19.94
N ASN A 64 -14.75 20.32 -19.73
CA ASN A 64 -13.60 20.82 -18.99
C ASN A 64 -13.87 21.05 -17.49
N VAL A 65 -14.81 20.30 -16.91
CA VAL A 65 -15.06 20.29 -15.47
C VAL A 65 -14.23 19.17 -14.83
N GLU A 66 -13.39 19.53 -13.85
CA GLU A 66 -12.65 18.56 -13.03
C GLU A 66 -13.65 17.78 -12.18
N PHE A 67 -13.63 16.45 -12.28
CA PHE A 67 -14.53 15.59 -11.50
C PHE A 67 -13.78 14.65 -10.55
N GLY A 68 -12.45 14.63 -10.60
CA GLY A 68 -11.70 13.65 -9.84
C GLY A 68 -10.22 13.87 -9.80
N GLU A 69 -9.64 13.37 -8.72
CA GLU A 69 -8.21 13.28 -8.51
C GLU A 69 -7.86 11.92 -7.88
N LEU A 70 -6.89 11.24 -8.47
CA LEU A 70 -6.19 10.09 -7.90
C LEU A 70 -4.81 10.53 -7.42
N ASN A 71 -4.52 10.25 -6.16
CA ASN A 71 -3.30 10.60 -5.45
C ASN A 71 -2.87 9.42 -4.55
N THR A 72 -1.78 9.59 -3.81
CA THR A 72 -1.19 8.51 -2.98
C THR A 72 -2.12 8.02 -1.85
N GLU A 73 -3.21 8.73 -1.57
CA GLU A 73 -4.21 8.37 -0.55
C GLU A 73 -5.41 7.61 -1.16
N SER A 74 -5.53 7.60 -2.50
CA SER A 74 -6.65 6.99 -3.21
C SER A 74 -6.70 5.48 -3.00
N GLU A 75 -5.54 4.84 -2.91
CA GLU A 75 -5.44 3.39 -2.72
C GLU A 75 -6.10 2.92 -1.42
N ALA A 76 -5.91 3.68 -0.33
CA ALA A 76 -6.51 3.37 0.96
C ALA A 76 -8.04 3.36 0.86
N ILE A 77 -8.62 4.40 0.26
CA ILE A 77 -10.09 4.52 0.09
C ILE A 77 -10.63 3.44 -0.84
N ILE A 78 -9.91 3.12 -1.92
CA ILE A 78 -10.28 2.04 -2.82
C ILE A 78 -10.34 0.71 -2.07
N ARG A 79 -9.31 0.41 -1.26
CA ARG A 79 -9.26 -0.80 -0.43
C ARG A 79 -10.42 -0.85 0.58
N GLU A 80 -10.71 0.27 1.23
CA GLU A 80 -11.84 0.39 2.16
C GLU A 80 -13.20 0.15 1.51
N ALA A 81 -13.36 0.51 0.23
CA ALA A 81 -14.58 0.31 -0.53
C ALA A 81 -14.73 -1.10 -1.13
N ILE A 82 -13.62 -1.83 -1.30
CA ILE A 82 -13.60 -3.22 -1.76
C ILE A 82 -13.96 -4.17 -0.61
N VAL A 83 -13.34 -3.98 0.56
CA VAL A 83 -13.42 -4.94 1.68
C VAL A 83 -14.23 -4.39 2.85
N PRO A 84 -15.30 -5.06 3.30
CA PRO A 84 -16.04 -4.70 4.51
C PRO A 84 -15.13 -4.56 5.75
N ILE A 85 -15.53 -3.72 6.71
CA ILE A 85 -14.72 -3.49 7.92
C ILE A 85 -14.50 -4.79 8.71
N GLU A 86 -15.54 -5.61 8.88
CA GLU A 86 -15.42 -6.86 9.66
C GLU A 86 -14.42 -7.83 9.02
N GLU A 87 -14.41 -7.92 7.69
CA GLU A 87 -13.46 -8.76 6.96
C GLU A 87 -12.05 -8.20 7.01
N ARG A 88 -11.87 -6.87 7.01
CA ARG A 88 -10.56 -6.23 7.16
C ARG A 88 -9.94 -6.50 8.52
N GLU A 89 -10.70 -6.38 9.60
CA GLU A 89 -10.21 -6.64 10.95
C GLU A 89 -9.82 -8.12 11.17
N ALA A 90 -10.50 -9.04 10.47
CA ALA A 90 -10.18 -10.46 10.50
C ALA A 90 -9.07 -10.87 9.52
N SER A 91 -8.74 -10.02 8.54
CA SER A 91 -7.78 -10.32 7.49
C SER A 91 -6.34 -10.08 7.93
N GLN A 92 -5.41 -10.86 7.38
CA GLN A 92 -3.98 -10.65 7.53
C GLN A 92 -3.30 -10.69 6.17
N VAL A 93 -2.24 -9.90 6.04
CA VAL A 93 -1.32 -9.99 4.91
C VAL A 93 -0.33 -11.14 5.17
N VAL A 94 -0.25 -12.06 4.21
CA VAL A 94 0.67 -13.19 4.19
C VAL A 94 1.45 -13.15 2.88
N THR A 95 2.77 -13.20 2.97
CA THR A 95 3.64 -13.25 1.78
C THR A 95 4.06 -14.69 1.52
N GLY A 96 4.01 -15.12 0.25
CA GLY A 96 4.46 -16.44 -0.12
C GLY A 96 4.83 -16.55 -1.59
N GLN A 97 5.61 -17.58 -1.93
CA GLN A 97 5.99 -17.83 -3.31
C GLN A 97 4.86 -18.57 -4.03
N LEU A 98 4.39 -18.02 -5.13
CA LEU A 98 3.34 -18.65 -5.94
C LEU A 98 3.85 -19.96 -6.55
N THR A 99 3.26 -21.11 -6.17
CA THR A 99 3.66 -22.43 -6.67
C THR A 99 2.65 -23.06 -7.63
N ASN A 100 1.36 -22.82 -7.43
CA ASN A 100 0.31 -23.41 -8.26
C ASN A 100 -0.94 -22.52 -8.36
N ILE A 101 -1.66 -22.61 -9.47
CA ILE A 101 -2.95 -21.95 -9.69
C ILE A 101 -3.93 -22.97 -10.27
N ASN A 102 -5.07 -23.13 -9.60
CA ASN A 102 -6.19 -23.94 -10.03
C ASN A 102 -7.41 -23.05 -10.29
N PHE A 103 -7.57 -22.61 -11.54
CA PHE A 103 -8.68 -21.75 -11.98
C PHE A 103 -10.05 -22.43 -11.82
N THR A 104 -10.14 -23.74 -12.04
CA THR A 104 -11.40 -24.49 -11.92
C THR A 104 -11.97 -24.42 -10.50
N HIS A 105 -11.10 -24.47 -9.50
CA HIS A 105 -11.48 -24.44 -8.09
C HIS A 105 -11.26 -23.08 -7.42
N ARG A 106 -10.71 -22.09 -8.15
CA ARG A 106 -10.30 -20.78 -7.64
C ARG A 106 -9.37 -20.88 -6.43
N ILE A 107 -8.40 -21.78 -6.53
CA ILE A 107 -7.39 -22.01 -5.49
C ILE A 107 -6.05 -21.59 -6.04
N VAL A 108 -5.36 -20.75 -5.29
CA VAL A 108 -3.93 -20.47 -5.50
C VAL A 108 -3.15 -21.12 -4.37
N THR A 109 -1.99 -21.69 -4.68
CA THR A 109 -1.09 -22.28 -3.68
C THR A 109 0.15 -21.43 -3.55
N ILE A 110 0.45 -21.01 -2.33
CA ILE A 110 1.69 -20.30 -2.00
C ILE A 110 2.56 -21.16 -1.10
N PHE A 111 3.87 -21.13 -1.31
CA PHE A 111 4.84 -21.66 -0.37
C PHE A 111 5.11 -20.63 0.73
N TYR A 112 4.71 -20.96 1.95
CA TYR A 112 4.86 -20.12 3.13
C TYR A 112 6.16 -20.47 3.86
N LEU A 113 7.17 -19.61 3.71
CA LEU A 113 8.53 -19.84 4.21
C LEU A 113 8.60 -20.08 5.73
N PRO A 114 7.84 -19.39 6.60
CA PRO A 114 7.97 -19.55 8.06
C PRO A 114 7.69 -20.96 8.55
N THR A 115 6.69 -21.66 7.98
CA THR A 115 6.39 -23.05 8.33
C THR A 115 6.97 -24.04 7.32
N LYS A 116 7.55 -23.56 6.21
CA LYS A 116 8.04 -24.36 5.07
C LYS A 116 6.96 -25.30 4.51
N ARG A 117 5.72 -24.80 4.47
CA ARG A 117 4.55 -25.54 3.98
C ARG A 117 3.85 -24.76 2.89
N GLU A 118 3.15 -25.49 2.03
CA GLU A 118 2.21 -24.89 1.11
C GLU A 118 0.91 -24.51 1.83
N MET A 119 0.34 -23.38 1.43
CA MET A 119 -0.95 -22.89 1.87
C MET A 119 -1.86 -22.71 0.66
N GLU A 120 -3.07 -23.23 0.78
CA GLU A 120 -4.14 -22.96 -0.19
C GLU A 120 -4.80 -21.63 0.14
N CYS A 121 -4.99 -20.78 -0.85
CA CYS A 121 -5.70 -19.53 -0.75
C CYS A 121 -6.88 -19.56 -1.73
N VAL A 122 -8.10 -19.38 -1.21
CA VAL A 122 -9.33 -19.40 -2.02
C VAL A 122 -9.64 -17.97 -2.45
N TYR A 123 -9.68 -17.71 -3.75
CA TYR A 123 -9.79 -16.37 -4.33
C TYR A 123 -11.05 -16.15 -5.18
N GLU A 124 -11.34 -14.89 -5.50
CA GLU A 124 -12.41 -14.50 -6.44
C GLU A 124 -11.88 -14.19 -7.85
N ASP A 125 -12.71 -14.35 -8.89
CA ASP A 125 -12.33 -14.20 -10.31
C ASP A 125 -11.54 -12.91 -10.64
N ALA A 126 -11.75 -11.84 -9.87
CA ALA A 126 -11.12 -10.55 -10.10
C ALA A 126 -9.58 -10.57 -10.05
N VAL A 127 -8.97 -11.54 -9.34
CA VAL A 127 -7.50 -11.59 -9.17
C VAL A 127 -6.77 -12.51 -10.17
N GLU A 128 -7.50 -13.20 -11.06
CA GLU A 128 -6.91 -14.20 -11.97
C GLU A 128 -5.85 -13.62 -12.92
N GLU A 129 -6.07 -12.42 -13.45
CA GLU A 129 -5.14 -11.76 -14.38
C GLU A 129 -3.78 -11.51 -13.71
N LEU A 130 -3.80 -10.99 -12.48
CA LEU A 130 -2.60 -10.75 -11.68
C LEU A 130 -1.85 -12.05 -11.36
N LEU A 131 -2.58 -13.13 -11.05
CA LEU A 131 -1.97 -14.44 -10.78
C LEU A 131 -1.25 -15.01 -12.02
N ILE A 132 -1.80 -14.79 -13.21
CA ILE A 132 -1.20 -15.22 -14.47
C ILE A 132 0.10 -14.44 -14.73
N GLU A 133 0.09 -13.13 -14.52
CA GLU A 133 1.26 -12.27 -14.69
C GLU A 133 2.39 -12.62 -13.70
N ASN A 134 2.02 -12.99 -12.47
CA ASN A 134 2.97 -13.20 -11.36
C ASN A 134 3.31 -14.68 -11.08
N ARG A 135 3.07 -15.59 -12.03
CA ARG A 135 3.13 -17.07 -11.90
C ARG A 135 4.32 -17.74 -11.18
N ARG A 136 5.39 -17.01 -10.86
CA ARG A 136 6.59 -17.51 -10.15
C ARG A 136 7.16 -16.51 -9.13
N GLY A 137 6.47 -15.40 -8.90
CA GLY A 137 6.89 -14.33 -8.02
C GLY A 137 6.55 -14.60 -6.55
N LEU A 138 7.11 -13.78 -5.67
CA LEU A 138 6.57 -13.59 -4.34
C LEU A 138 5.31 -12.74 -4.47
N ILE A 139 4.22 -13.22 -3.89
CA ILE A 139 2.95 -12.50 -3.84
C ILE A 139 2.55 -12.24 -2.39
N GLN A 140 1.83 -11.16 -2.18
CA GLN A 140 1.16 -10.84 -0.93
C GLN A 140 -0.30 -11.20 -1.08
N VAL A 141 -0.80 -12.02 -0.17
CA VAL A 141 -2.21 -12.44 -0.12
C VAL A 141 -2.82 -11.86 1.14
N THR A 142 -3.90 -11.10 0.98
CA THR A 142 -4.68 -10.56 2.09
C THR A 142 -5.99 -11.32 2.19
N GLY A 143 -6.26 -11.88 3.37
CA GLY A 143 -7.49 -12.61 3.65
C GLY A 143 -7.49 -13.20 5.05
N GLN A 144 -8.52 -13.98 5.37
CA GLN A 144 -8.66 -14.60 6.68
C GLN A 144 -7.79 -15.86 6.78
N VAL A 145 -6.84 -15.86 7.74
CA VAL A 145 -5.94 -16.99 7.96
C VAL A 145 -6.60 -18.03 8.86
N VAL A 146 -6.78 -19.24 8.33
CA VAL A 146 -7.26 -20.39 9.11
C VAL A 146 -6.06 -21.18 9.61
N LEU A 147 -6.04 -21.41 10.93
CA LEU A 147 -4.99 -22.15 11.61
C LEU A 147 -5.29 -23.66 11.65
N ASP A 148 -4.25 -24.48 11.76
CA ASP A 148 -4.36 -25.90 12.09
C ASP A 148 -4.46 -26.14 13.61
N ASP A 149 -4.57 -27.41 14.02
CA ASP A 149 -4.67 -27.81 15.43
C ASP A 149 -3.42 -27.44 16.26
N ALA A 150 -2.29 -27.14 15.61
CA ALA A 150 -1.06 -26.67 16.24
C ALA A 150 -0.96 -25.13 16.27
N GLY A 151 -1.98 -24.42 15.78
CA GLY A 151 -2.01 -22.97 15.70
C GLY A 151 -1.19 -22.39 14.54
N ALA A 152 -0.73 -23.22 13.60
CA ALA A 152 0.03 -22.78 12.44
C ALA A 152 -0.91 -22.42 11.27
N PRO A 153 -0.58 -21.41 10.44
CA PRO A 153 -1.35 -21.10 9.24
C PRO A 153 -1.49 -22.31 8.31
N LYS A 154 -2.73 -22.66 7.97
CA LYS A 154 -3.07 -23.82 7.13
C LYS A 154 -3.59 -23.40 5.77
N LYS A 155 -4.48 -22.41 5.73
CA LYS A 155 -5.08 -21.89 4.50
C LYS A 155 -5.51 -20.44 4.69
N ILE A 156 -5.69 -19.73 3.59
CA ILE A 156 -6.29 -18.39 3.57
C ILE A 156 -7.65 -18.50 2.88
N ILE A 157 -8.70 -18.09 3.55
CA ILE A 157 -10.04 -18.01 2.99
C ILE A 157 -10.43 -16.54 2.82
N ASP A 158 -11.47 -16.30 2.04
CA ASP A 158 -12.00 -14.96 1.81
C ASP A 158 -10.89 -13.99 1.38
N VAL A 159 -10.07 -14.44 0.41
CA VAL A 159 -8.98 -13.64 -0.14
C VAL A 159 -9.58 -12.45 -0.85
N ASN A 160 -9.27 -11.27 -0.36
CA ASN A 160 -9.82 -10.01 -0.85
C ASN A 160 -8.79 -9.18 -1.64
N ASP A 161 -7.50 -9.50 -1.52
CA ASP A 161 -6.45 -8.83 -2.29
C ASP A 161 -5.28 -9.79 -2.53
N VAL A 162 -4.77 -9.79 -3.76
CA VAL A 162 -3.53 -10.48 -4.13
C VAL A 162 -2.67 -9.51 -4.91
N ARG A 163 -1.38 -9.40 -4.54
CA ARG A 163 -0.43 -8.48 -5.16
C ARG A 163 0.93 -9.10 -5.35
N GLU A 164 1.70 -8.57 -6.29
CA GLU A 164 3.15 -8.83 -6.32
C GLU A 164 3.81 -8.20 -5.07
N LEU A 165 4.85 -8.85 -4.55
CA LEU A 165 5.72 -8.24 -3.56
C LEU A 165 6.64 -7.22 -4.24
N ASP A 166 6.30 -5.94 -4.16
CA ASP A 166 7.06 -4.85 -4.76
C ASP A 166 8.21 -4.36 -3.86
N LEU A 167 9.43 -4.75 -4.22
CA LEU A 167 10.69 -4.31 -3.58
C LEU A 167 11.41 -3.21 -4.37
N SER A 168 10.72 -2.51 -5.27
CA SER A 168 11.32 -1.38 -5.99
C SER A 168 11.79 -0.28 -5.03
N PRO A 169 12.84 0.50 -5.40
CA PRO A 169 13.41 1.51 -4.50
C PRO A 169 12.35 2.53 -4.03
N LEU A 170 12.32 2.83 -2.73
CA LEU A 170 11.43 3.81 -2.13
C LEU A 170 12.06 5.20 -2.19
N ALA A 171 11.34 6.16 -2.77
CA ALA A 171 11.77 7.55 -2.79
C ALA A 171 11.22 8.34 -1.59
N VAL A 172 12.10 8.89 -0.77
CA VAL A 172 11.72 9.80 0.32
C VAL A 172 11.94 11.24 -0.13
N ASP A 173 10.85 11.99 -0.25
CA ASP A 173 10.87 13.39 -0.70
C ASP A 173 10.31 14.34 0.34
N THR A 174 9.10 14.07 0.83
CA THR A 174 8.39 14.94 1.75
C THR A 174 7.67 14.11 2.80
N VAL A 175 7.92 14.42 4.07
CA VAL A 175 7.26 13.81 5.23
C VAL A 175 6.44 14.88 5.93
N LYS A 176 5.15 14.60 6.16
CA LYS A 176 4.24 15.49 6.90
C LYS A 176 4.19 15.05 8.36
N LEU A 177 4.46 15.99 9.27
CA LEU A 177 4.50 15.75 10.71
C LEU A 177 3.65 16.79 11.43
N GLY A 178 2.35 16.50 11.59
CA GLY A 178 1.37 17.48 12.05
C GLY A 178 1.41 18.74 11.17
N ASP A 179 1.77 19.87 11.77
CA ASP A 179 1.83 21.17 11.09
C ASP A 179 3.15 21.38 10.30
N ARG A 180 4.14 20.49 10.49
CA ARG A 180 5.47 20.60 9.89
C ARG A 180 5.57 19.77 8.61
N VAL A 181 6.38 20.27 7.69
CA VAL A 181 6.74 19.55 6.47
C VAL A 181 8.25 19.42 6.42
N ILE A 182 8.72 18.18 6.48
CA ILE A 182 10.14 17.84 6.39
C ILE A 182 10.40 17.43 4.95
N LYS A 183 11.28 18.14 4.25
CA LYS A 183 11.60 17.88 2.85
C LYS A 183 13.03 17.38 2.71
N ALA A 184 13.23 16.33 1.94
CA ALA A 184 14.54 15.85 1.59
C ALA A 184 15.30 16.92 0.78
N SER A 185 16.51 17.25 1.21
CA SER A 185 17.41 18.22 0.57
C SER A 185 17.95 17.73 -0.76
N LYS A 186 18.01 16.40 -0.93
CA LYS A 186 18.32 15.68 -2.17
C LYS A 186 17.39 14.47 -2.24
N GLY A 187 17.17 13.89 -3.43
CA GLY A 187 16.39 12.66 -3.54
C GLY A 187 17.03 11.55 -2.71
N ILE A 188 16.34 11.11 -1.65
CA ILE A 188 16.74 9.96 -0.84
C ILE A 188 16.04 8.75 -1.43
N THR A 189 16.80 7.71 -1.71
CA THR A 189 16.29 6.45 -2.23
C THR A 189 16.73 5.34 -1.29
N LEU A 190 15.77 4.56 -0.81
CA LEU A 190 15.98 3.44 0.08
C LEU A 190 15.64 2.16 -0.67
N GLU A 191 16.40 1.09 -0.43
CA GLU A 191 16.26 -0.20 -1.14
C GLU A 191 15.54 -1.21 -0.24
N PRO A 192 14.25 -1.51 -0.48
CA PRO A 192 13.52 -2.47 0.33
C PRO A 192 14.04 -3.89 0.13
N THR A 193 14.07 -4.63 1.22
CA THR A 193 14.43 -6.05 1.23
C THR A 193 13.42 -6.82 2.06
N THR A 194 13.48 -8.15 2.03
CA THR A 194 12.69 -8.97 2.95
C THR A 194 13.52 -9.46 4.10
N ASP A 195 12.88 -9.65 5.25
CA ASP A 195 13.45 -10.41 6.37
C ASP A 195 13.65 -11.90 6.03
N GLU A 196 14.25 -12.66 6.96
CA GLU A 196 14.49 -14.10 6.78
C GLU A 196 13.21 -14.93 6.62
N THR A 197 12.08 -14.42 7.10
CA THR A 197 10.76 -15.07 6.99
C THR A 197 10.02 -14.71 5.70
N GLN A 198 10.51 -13.73 4.95
CA GLN A 198 9.88 -13.09 3.81
C GLN A 198 8.51 -12.46 4.11
N GLN A 199 8.15 -12.29 5.39
CA GLN A 199 6.86 -11.73 5.79
C GLN A 199 6.92 -10.22 6.01
N LEU A 200 8.11 -9.67 6.21
CA LEU A 200 8.32 -8.26 6.43
C LEU A 200 9.14 -7.68 5.28
N ILE A 201 8.70 -6.53 4.80
CA ILE A 201 9.48 -5.64 3.95
C ILE A 201 10.23 -4.71 4.90
N CYS A 202 11.55 -4.66 4.76
CA CYS A 202 12.46 -3.93 5.64
C CYS A 202 13.26 -2.90 4.85
N VAL A 203 13.47 -1.74 5.46
CA VAL A 203 14.32 -0.68 4.95
C VAL A 203 15.15 -0.11 6.09
N SER A 204 16.44 0.07 5.86
CA SER A 204 17.34 0.68 6.82
C SER A 204 18.31 1.67 6.18
N ASP A 205 18.66 2.70 6.94
CA ASP A 205 19.76 3.62 6.69
C ASP A 205 20.39 3.98 8.04
N ILE A 206 21.51 3.34 8.36
CA ILE A 206 22.21 3.50 9.64
C ILE A 206 22.64 4.94 9.87
N ALA A 207 23.02 5.68 8.82
CA ALA A 207 23.48 7.05 8.96
C ALA A 207 22.34 7.98 9.36
N LEU A 208 21.14 7.73 8.85
CA LEU A 208 19.93 8.48 9.21
C LEU A 208 19.21 7.91 10.45
N GLY A 209 19.63 6.75 10.96
CA GLY A 209 18.95 6.05 12.05
C GLY A 209 17.64 5.39 11.63
N ILE A 210 17.45 5.14 10.32
CA ILE A 210 16.26 4.51 9.78
C ILE A 210 16.41 2.99 9.91
N ASP A 211 15.39 2.36 10.48
CA ASP A 211 15.21 0.91 10.55
C ASP A 211 13.71 0.64 10.72
N VAL A 212 13.02 0.47 9.59
CA VAL A 212 11.57 0.26 9.55
C VAL A 212 11.23 -1.04 8.85
N PHE A 213 10.14 -1.66 9.29
CA PHE A 213 9.62 -2.87 8.68
C PHE A 213 8.10 -2.89 8.72
N ALA A 214 7.49 -3.48 7.71
CA ALA A 214 6.05 -3.67 7.67
C ALA A 214 5.66 -4.86 6.78
N ARG A 215 4.41 -5.30 6.90
CA ARG A 215 3.89 -6.39 6.06
C ARG A 215 3.49 -5.97 4.66
N SER A 216 3.29 -4.68 4.39
CA SER A 216 2.96 -4.18 3.04
C SER A 216 3.76 -2.93 2.73
N ARG A 217 3.90 -2.59 1.44
CA ARG A 217 4.62 -1.39 1.01
C ARG A 217 3.97 -0.11 1.55
N GLU A 218 2.64 -0.07 1.58
CA GLU A 218 1.88 1.09 2.07
C GLU A 218 2.10 1.28 3.58
N ALA A 219 2.06 0.19 4.35
CA ALA A 219 2.37 0.22 5.78
C ALA A 219 3.83 0.63 6.02
N LEU A 220 4.77 0.15 5.20
CA LEU A 220 6.19 0.51 5.30
C LEU A 220 6.42 2.01 5.08
N VAL A 221 5.72 2.62 4.12
CA VAL A 221 5.77 4.08 3.89
C VAL A 221 5.20 4.83 5.10
N GLY A 222 4.14 4.33 5.72
CA GLY A 222 3.59 4.87 6.97
C GLY A 222 4.62 4.86 8.10
N GLU A 223 5.17 3.68 8.42
CA GLU A 223 6.20 3.50 9.45
C GLU A 223 7.43 4.38 9.19
N LEU A 224 7.88 4.46 7.93
CA LEU A 224 9.00 5.29 7.53
C LEU A 224 8.75 6.78 7.82
N ASN A 225 7.56 7.27 7.47
CA ASN A 225 7.18 8.67 7.73
C ASN A 225 7.12 8.96 9.23
N GLU A 226 6.57 8.03 10.02
CA GLU A 226 6.51 8.16 11.48
C GLU A 226 7.91 8.16 12.10
N GLN A 227 8.78 7.23 11.69
CA GLN A 227 10.15 7.15 12.20
C GLN A 227 10.97 8.39 11.82
N ILE A 228 10.88 8.89 10.58
CA ILE A 228 11.55 10.15 10.19
C ILE A 228 11.03 11.32 11.04
N GLY A 229 9.72 11.37 11.30
CA GLY A 229 9.12 12.37 12.16
C GLY A 229 9.68 12.34 13.58
N MET A 230 9.79 11.14 14.17
CA MET A 230 10.38 10.92 15.49
C MET A 230 11.87 11.30 15.51
N LEU A 231 12.66 10.83 14.54
CA LEU A 231 14.09 11.14 14.43
C LEU A 231 14.34 12.65 14.30
N TRP A 232 13.48 13.36 13.57
CA TRP A 232 13.56 14.81 13.47
C TRP A 232 13.31 15.50 14.81
N GLN A 233 12.26 15.09 15.53
CA GLN A 233 11.91 15.67 16.83
C GLN A 233 12.96 15.39 17.90
N GLU A 234 13.43 14.14 17.99
CA GLU A 234 14.28 13.68 19.10
C GLU A 234 15.77 13.93 18.84
N TYR A 235 16.23 14.00 17.58
CA TYR A 235 17.66 14.16 17.26
C TYR A 235 17.93 15.44 16.48
N ALA A 236 17.22 15.71 15.39
CA ALA A 236 17.52 16.86 14.55
C ALA A 236 17.30 18.21 15.29
N LEU A 237 16.28 18.28 16.15
CA LEU A 237 15.94 19.47 16.93
C LEU A 237 16.53 19.50 18.34
N ALA A 238 17.11 18.40 18.82
CA ALA A 238 17.69 18.34 20.16
C ALA A 238 18.93 19.24 20.29
N ASP A 239 19.22 19.70 21.51
CA ASP A 239 20.44 20.45 21.80
C ASP A 239 21.67 19.51 21.73
N ASP A 240 22.80 19.99 21.21
CA ASP A 240 24.02 19.19 21.09
C ASP A 240 24.51 18.71 22.46
N ASP A 241 24.31 19.51 23.51
CA ASP A 241 24.69 19.17 24.89
C ASP A 241 23.85 18.02 25.49
N ALA A 242 22.69 17.71 24.89
CA ALA A 242 21.82 16.63 25.31
C ALA A 242 22.10 15.31 24.57
N LEU A 243 23.01 15.31 23.59
CA LEU A 243 23.28 14.18 22.71
C LEU A 243 24.68 13.61 22.96
N ASP A 244 24.81 12.30 22.79
CA ASP A 244 26.11 11.64 22.77
C ASP A 244 26.78 11.74 21.38
N GLY A 245 28.02 11.25 21.28
CA GLY A 245 28.80 11.36 20.06
C GLY A 245 28.20 10.64 18.85
N GLU A 246 27.44 9.56 19.01
CA GLU A 246 26.77 8.89 17.89
C GLU A 246 25.48 9.61 17.52
N ALA A 247 24.73 10.10 18.50
CA ALA A 247 23.53 10.91 18.29
C ALA A 247 23.84 12.24 17.59
N ILE A 248 24.99 12.88 17.87
CA ILE A 248 25.44 14.08 17.13
C ILE A 248 25.71 13.76 15.66
N LYS A 249 26.33 12.61 15.35
CA LYS A 249 26.56 12.20 13.95
C LYS A 249 25.23 11.98 13.22
N MET A 250 24.27 11.33 13.87
CA MET A 250 22.94 11.11 13.31
C MET A 250 22.20 12.44 13.08
N LYS A 251 22.24 13.36 14.05
CA LYS A 251 21.72 14.72 13.90
C LYS A 251 22.32 15.43 12.68
N GLN A 252 23.64 15.38 12.52
CA GLN A 252 24.32 15.98 11.37
C GLN A 252 23.89 15.34 10.04
N ALA A 253 23.73 14.02 10.01
CA ALA A 253 23.22 13.31 8.83
C ALA A 253 21.78 13.71 8.49
N LEU A 254 20.89 13.77 9.49
CA LEU A 254 19.50 14.20 9.33
C LEU A 254 19.41 15.64 8.81
N LEU A 255 20.17 16.58 9.39
CA LEU A 255 20.20 17.99 8.94
C LEU A 255 20.84 18.18 7.56
N ALA A 256 21.72 17.26 7.14
CA ALA A 256 22.27 17.27 5.78
C ALA A 256 21.27 16.69 4.76
N ALA A 257 20.50 15.69 5.17
CA ALA A 257 19.55 14.96 4.33
C ALA A 257 18.20 15.66 4.20
N PHE A 258 17.75 16.36 5.23
CA PHE A 258 16.42 16.97 5.30
C PHE A 258 16.46 18.43 5.73
N ARG A 259 15.36 19.13 5.45
CA ARG A 259 15.10 20.49 5.93
C ARG A 259 13.62 20.66 6.25
N GLU A 260 13.33 21.45 7.27
CA GLU A 260 11.96 21.88 7.55
C GLU A 260 11.56 22.99 6.57
N VAL A 261 10.37 22.88 5.98
CA VAL A 261 9.78 23.91 5.10
C VAL A 261 8.44 24.35 5.66
N ALA A 262 8.12 25.64 5.47
CA ALA A 262 6.84 26.20 5.90
C ALA A 262 5.69 25.50 5.17
N HIS A 263 4.59 25.26 5.89
CA HIS A 263 3.36 24.66 5.35
C HIS A 263 2.80 25.58 4.25
N GLY A 264 3.04 25.24 2.97
CA GLY A 264 2.50 25.98 1.81
C GLY A 264 3.51 26.57 0.81
N ALA A 265 4.75 26.09 0.75
CA ALA A 265 5.73 26.46 -0.30
C ALA A 265 5.87 25.38 -1.39
#